data_AF-A0A2U1P1L1-F1
#
_entry.id   AF-A0A2U1P1L1-F1
#
_cell.length_a   1.000
_cell.length_b   1.000
_cell.length_c   1.000
_cell.angle_alpha   90.00
_cell.angle_beta   90.00
_cell.angle_gamma   90.00
#
_symmetry.space_group_name_H-M   'P 1'
#
loop_
_entity.id
_entity.type
_entity.pdbx_description
1 polymer ?
#
loop_
_entity_poly.entity_id
_entity_poly.type
_entity_poly.pdbx_seq_one_letter_code
_entity_poly.pdbx_strand_id
1 'polypeptide(L)'
;MRRILKARFFNTLSSPPLLSHGIHVLYCPDSVGIVAKISECIASRGGNIMEADVFVPQNKNVFYSRRKKEAMRRILKARFFNTLSSPPLLSHGIHVLYCPDSVGIVAKISECIASRGGNIMEADVFVPQNKNVFYSRSEFVFDPIKWPRAQMDEDVLNLSKMFNARKSAVRVPSIDPKYKIAVLVSKQDHCLVDLLLAWQDGKLPIDINAIISNHDRLPNSHVARFLERHEIPYHYLSTTKENKREDEILHLVQDTDFLVLARYMQVLSKSFLNTYSKDVINIHHGLLPSFKGGNPSRQAFNAGVKLIGATSHFVTEELDDGPIIEQMVERVSHKDNLLSFVQKSENLEKQCLFKAIKSYCDLRVLPYEDNRTVVF
;
A
#
# COMPACT_ATOMS: atom_id res chain seq x y z
N MET A 1 24.27 8.99 -5.67
CA MET A 1 23.02 9.32 -6.38
C MET A 1 22.66 10.79 -6.06
N ARG A 2 21.75 11.46 -6.79
CA ARG A 2 21.28 12.82 -6.45
C ARG A 2 19.86 12.72 -5.89
N ARG A 3 19.57 13.33 -4.74
CA ARG A 3 18.23 13.37 -4.13
C ARG A 3 17.42 14.54 -4.63
N ILE A 4 16.10 14.39 -4.62
CA ILE A 4 15.13 15.50 -4.63
C ILE A 4 14.37 15.38 -3.32
N LEU A 5 14.43 16.41 -2.48
CA LEU A 5 13.50 16.61 -1.37
C LEU A 5 12.63 17.79 -1.75
N LYS A 6 11.33 17.58 -1.93
CA LYS A 6 10.35 18.66 -2.02
C LYS A 6 9.57 18.65 -0.71
N ALA A 7 9.78 19.65 0.14
CA ALA A 7 9.08 19.76 1.42
C ALA A 7 8.28 21.06 1.47
N ARG A 8 7.00 20.97 1.85
CA ARG A 8 6.16 22.13 2.18
C ARG A 8 6.09 22.26 3.70
N PHE A 9 6.43 23.43 4.22
CA PHE A 9 6.41 23.67 5.66
C PHE A 9 5.96 25.08 6.03
N PHE A 10 5.66 25.26 7.31
CA PHE A 10 5.33 26.54 7.92
C PHE A 10 6.44 27.05 8.83
N ASN A 11 6.44 28.36 9.12
CA ASN A 11 7.33 29.00 10.07
C ASN A 11 6.49 29.91 10.97
N THR A 12 6.67 29.87 12.29
CA THR A 12 5.87 30.66 13.26
C THR A 12 6.56 31.95 13.72
N LEU A 13 7.60 32.39 13.00
CA LEU A 13 8.42 33.54 13.36
C LEU A 13 7.75 34.88 12.98
N SER A 14 6.68 35.28 13.66
CA SER A 14 6.31 36.70 13.93
C SER A 14 4.95 36.82 14.63
N SER A 15 4.80 37.86 15.45
CA SER A 15 3.50 38.33 15.95
C SER A 15 3.05 39.51 15.09
N PRO A 16 1.84 39.51 14.48
CA PRO A 16 0.83 38.44 14.50
C PRO A 16 1.30 37.23 13.65
N PRO A 17 0.76 36.02 13.87
CA PRO A 17 1.23 34.80 13.19
C PRO A 17 0.94 34.86 11.69
N LEU A 18 1.89 35.39 10.93
CA LEU A 18 1.94 35.24 9.50
C LEU A 18 2.44 33.82 9.21
N LEU A 19 1.50 32.91 8.96
CA LEU A 19 1.79 31.55 8.48
C LEU A 19 2.42 31.65 7.07
N SER A 20 3.74 31.76 7.01
CA SER A 20 4.47 31.74 5.74
C SER A 20 4.64 30.30 5.27
N HIS A 21 4.08 29.97 4.11
CA HIS A 21 4.30 28.70 3.45
C HIS A 21 5.63 28.75 2.66
N GLY A 22 6.52 27.80 2.92
CA GLY A 22 7.74 27.59 2.13
C GLY A 22 7.66 26.28 1.35
N ILE A 23 8.21 26.26 0.13
CA ILE A 23 8.55 25.02 -0.58
C ILE A 23 10.06 25.00 -0.74
N HIS A 24 10.71 23.99 -0.20
CA HIS A 24 12.15 23.77 -0.41
C HIS A 24 12.36 22.59 -1.34
N VAL A 25 13.12 22.81 -2.42
CA VAL A 25 13.60 21.76 -3.32
C VAL A 25 15.12 21.68 -3.21
N LEU A 26 15.63 20.56 -2.71
CA LEU A 26 17.08 20.38 -2.51
C LEU A 26 17.61 19.26 -3.42
N TYR A 27 18.66 19.60 -4.18
CA TYR A 27 19.46 18.65 -4.96
C TYR A 27 20.84 18.48 -4.34
N CYS A 28 21.14 17.28 -3.85
CA CYS A 28 22.40 16.99 -3.15
C CYS A 28 22.90 15.57 -3.43
N PRO A 29 24.20 15.30 -3.24
CA PRO A 29 24.71 13.93 -3.19
C PRO A 29 24.03 13.15 -2.06
N ASP A 30 23.65 11.92 -2.38
CA ASP A 30 23.08 11.00 -1.40
C ASP A 30 24.07 10.71 -0.26
N SER A 31 23.64 10.94 0.97
CA SER A 31 24.38 10.62 2.19
C SER A 31 23.41 10.23 3.31
N VAL A 32 23.82 9.27 4.13
CA VAL A 32 23.05 8.81 5.29
C VAL A 32 22.73 9.99 6.21
N GLY A 33 21.47 10.08 6.64
CA GLY A 33 21.00 11.12 7.56
C GLY A 33 20.76 12.50 6.94
N ILE A 34 20.81 12.65 5.62
CA ILE A 34 20.52 13.95 4.98
C ILE A 34 19.08 14.42 5.21
N VAL A 35 18.10 13.49 5.18
CA VAL A 35 16.70 13.80 5.52
C VAL A 35 16.61 14.28 6.96
N ALA A 36 17.30 13.61 7.89
CA ALA A 36 17.36 13.98 9.31
C ALA A 36 17.90 15.40 9.53
N LYS A 37 19.03 15.75 8.90
CA LYS A 37 19.61 17.09 9.04
C LYS A 37 18.68 18.19 8.55
N ILE A 38 17.95 17.95 7.46
CA ILE A 38 17.05 18.96 6.88
C ILE A 38 15.79 19.08 7.73
N SER A 39 15.18 17.97 8.12
CA SER A 39 13.98 17.95 8.95
C SER A 39 14.24 18.56 10.33
N GLU A 40 15.40 18.28 10.94
CA GLU A 40 15.86 18.90 12.18
C GLU A 40 16.06 20.42 12.03
N CYS A 41 16.66 20.89 10.93
CA CYS A 41 16.83 22.32 10.66
C CYS A 41 15.48 23.05 10.53
N ILE A 42 14.47 22.42 9.93
CA ILE A 42 13.11 22.96 9.85
C ILE A 42 12.46 22.97 11.24
N ALA A 43 12.51 21.83 11.95
CA ALA A 43 11.87 21.68 13.25
C ALA A 43 12.46 22.60 14.34
N SER A 44 13.80 22.75 14.38
CA SER A 44 14.49 23.64 15.33
C SER A 44 14.14 25.13 15.16
N ARG A 45 13.58 25.51 14.01
CA ARG A 45 13.05 26.86 13.75
C ARG A 45 11.54 26.98 13.98
N GLY A 46 10.92 25.95 14.55
CA GLY A 46 9.48 25.88 14.82
C GLY A 46 8.64 25.47 13.60
N GLY A 47 9.26 24.97 12.53
CA GLY A 47 8.55 24.59 11.32
C GLY A 47 7.99 23.18 11.34
N ASN A 48 6.77 23.01 10.81
CA ASN A 48 6.15 21.69 10.61
C ASN A 48 6.16 21.28 9.14
N ILE A 49 6.51 20.04 8.84
CA ILE A 49 6.53 19.48 7.48
C ILE A 49 5.16 18.87 7.19
N MET A 50 4.46 19.45 6.22
CA MET A 50 3.07 19.10 5.90
C MET A 50 2.96 18.12 4.73
N GLU A 51 3.94 18.17 3.84
CA GLU A 51 4.05 17.38 2.62
C GLU A 51 5.53 17.21 2.34
N ALA A 52 5.95 15.99 2.05
CA ALA A 52 7.32 15.69 1.67
C ALA A 52 7.33 14.53 0.68
N ASP A 53 8.04 14.72 -0.43
CA ASP A 53 8.43 13.65 -1.34
C ASP A 53 9.96 13.55 -1.33
N VAL A 54 10.48 12.42 -0.87
CA VAL A 54 11.90 12.06 -1.00
C VAL A 54 12.03 10.95 -2.03
N PHE A 55 12.92 11.12 -3.00
CA PHE A 55 13.22 10.06 -3.95
C PHE A 55 14.72 9.95 -4.24
N VAL A 56 15.23 8.72 -4.25
CA VAL A 56 16.60 8.37 -4.67
C VAL A 56 16.54 7.57 -5.98
N PRO A 57 16.91 8.15 -7.14
CA PRO A 57 16.89 7.44 -8.41
C PRO A 57 17.88 6.27 -8.42
N GLN A 58 17.40 5.06 -8.66
CA GLN A 58 18.22 3.85 -8.63
C GLN A 58 19.14 3.67 -9.87
N ASN A 59 19.03 4.49 -10.91
CA ASN A 59 19.95 4.46 -12.07
C ASN A 59 20.10 5.85 -12.71
N LYS A 60 21.35 6.30 -12.90
CA LYS A 60 21.65 7.51 -13.70
C LYS A 60 21.51 7.17 -15.18
N ASN A 61 20.37 7.50 -15.78
CA ASN A 61 20.26 7.87 -17.20
C ASN A 61 18.83 8.37 -17.50
N VAL A 62 18.44 9.52 -16.94
CA VAL A 62 17.29 10.26 -17.49
C VAL A 62 17.61 11.76 -17.47
N PHE A 63 17.74 12.32 -18.68
CA PHE A 63 17.78 13.74 -18.99
C PHE A 63 16.36 14.32 -18.99
N TYR A 64 16.16 15.53 -18.45
CA TYR A 64 15.20 16.51 -18.98
C TYR A 64 15.77 17.95 -18.85
N SER A 65 15.54 18.74 -19.90
CA SER A 65 16.18 20.00 -20.33
C SER A 65 15.33 21.24 -19.94
N ARG A 66 15.88 22.44 -19.63
CA ARG A 66 16.24 23.50 -20.61
C ARG A 66 17.02 24.69 -19.98
N ARG A 67 18.08 25.14 -20.70
CA ARG A 67 18.94 26.35 -20.57
C ARG A 67 19.85 26.38 -19.33
N LYS A 68 21.17 26.62 -19.40
CA LYS A 68 22.10 27.14 -20.43
C LYS A 68 23.47 26.46 -20.19
N LYS A 69 24.19 26.17 -21.27
CA LYS A 69 25.58 25.65 -21.28
C LYS A 69 26.51 26.68 -20.62
N GLU A 70 27.39 26.24 -19.72
CA GLU A 70 28.87 26.27 -19.85
C GLU A 70 29.60 25.93 -18.53
N ALA A 71 30.82 25.40 -18.68
CA ALA A 71 31.84 25.15 -17.66
C ALA A 71 31.71 23.90 -16.75
N MET A 72 32.09 22.72 -17.28
CA MET A 72 32.69 21.68 -16.42
C MET A 72 33.72 20.85 -17.19
N ARG A 73 34.99 21.28 -17.15
CA ARG A 73 36.16 20.46 -17.49
C ARG A 73 37.23 20.68 -16.42
N ARG A 74 37.81 19.55 -15.96
CA ARG A 74 38.85 19.38 -14.91
C ARG A 74 38.25 19.50 -13.51
N ILE A 75 38.20 18.45 -12.69
CA ILE A 75 39.33 17.68 -12.15
C ILE A 75 38.85 16.24 -11.86
N LEU A 76 39.50 15.26 -12.49
CA LEU A 76 39.36 13.83 -12.16
C LEU A 76 40.76 13.25 -12.23
N LYS A 77 41.41 13.10 -11.06
CA LYS A 77 42.48 12.14 -10.79
C LYS A 77 42.93 12.28 -9.33
N ALA A 78 42.28 11.54 -8.45
CA ALA A 78 42.91 11.05 -7.23
C ALA A 78 42.40 9.62 -7.03
N ARG A 79 43.29 8.65 -7.23
CA ARG A 79 43.07 7.23 -6.98
C ARG A 79 42.95 7.04 -5.46
N PHE A 80 41.81 6.57 -4.99
CA PHE A 80 41.71 5.93 -3.68
C PHE A 80 41.60 4.42 -3.91
N PHE A 81 42.69 3.72 -3.59
CA PHE A 81 42.65 2.31 -3.25
C PHE A 81 41.95 2.20 -1.90
N ASN A 82 40.70 1.74 -1.87
CA ASN A 82 40.07 1.26 -0.65
C ASN A 82 39.82 -0.23 -0.78
N THR A 83 40.36 -0.94 0.19
CA THR A 83 40.17 -2.35 0.55
C THR A 83 38.74 -2.83 0.26
N LEU A 84 38.61 -3.92 -0.50
CA LEU A 84 37.34 -4.64 -0.67
C LEU A 84 36.96 -5.31 0.65
N SER A 85 36.30 -4.58 1.55
CA SER A 85 35.29 -5.21 2.39
C SER A 85 34.06 -5.44 1.52
N SER A 86 33.50 -6.65 1.56
CA SER A 86 32.20 -6.93 0.95
C SER A 86 31.23 -5.84 1.38
N PRO A 87 30.49 -5.19 0.47
CA PRO A 87 29.50 -4.20 0.87
C PRO A 87 28.54 -4.85 1.86
N PRO A 88 28.19 -4.18 2.98
CA PRO A 88 27.25 -4.74 3.93
C PRO A 88 25.96 -5.11 3.19
N LEU A 89 25.42 -6.29 3.47
CA LEU A 89 24.15 -6.74 2.89
C LEU A 89 23.05 -5.83 3.47
N LEU A 90 22.69 -4.79 2.73
CA LEU A 90 21.66 -3.85 3.15
C LEU A 90 20.28 -4.52 3.03
N SER A 91 19.48 -4.39 4.08
CA SER A 91 18.08 -4.79 4.08
C SER A 91 17.18 -3.59 3.81
N HIS A 92 16.03 -3.84 3.19
CA HIS A 92 14.98 -2.85 2.98
C HIS A 92 13.98 -2.89 4.15
N GLY A 93 13.60 -1.72 4.65
CA GLY A 93 12.62 -1.53 5.69
C GLY A 93 11.57 -0.50 5.27
N ILE A 94 10.35 -0.70 5.74
CA ILE A 94 9.21 0.19 5.56
C ILE A 94 8.69 0.54 6.94
N HIS A 95 8.68 1.83 7.27
CA HIS A 95 8.08 2.34 8.50
C HIS A 95 6.85 3.18 8.16
N VAL A 96 5.79 3.03 8.94
CA VAL A 96 4.56 3.79 8.81
C VAL A 96 4.13 4.36 10.16
N LEU A 97 3.70 5.62 10.16
CA LEU A 97 3.22 6.32 11.35
C LEU A 97 1.92 7.07 11.05
N TYR A 98 0.95 6.92 11.95
CA TYR A 98 -0.29 7.68 12.02
C TYR A 98 -0.51 8.14 13.46
N CYS A 99 -0.49 9.46 13.69
CA CYS A 99 -0.55 10.05 15.02
C CYS A 99 -1.22 11.45 14.98
N PRO A 100 -1.53 12.07 16.14
CA PRO A 100 -1.83 13.50 16.19
C PRO A 100 -0.67 14.34 15.63
N ASP A 101 -1.00 15.42 14.91
CA ASP A 101 0.03 16.27 14.29
C ASP A 101 0.78 17.09 15.35
N SER A 102 2.09 17.20 15.19
CA SER A 102 2.96 17.99 16.05
C SER A 102 4.28 18.31 15.35
N VAL A 103 4.88 19.44 15.73
CA VAL A 103 6.19 19.84 15.21
C VAL A 103 7.25 18.80 15.60
N GLY A 104 8.07 18.39 14.63
CA GLY A 104 9.23 17.55 14.88
C GLY A 104 9.04 16.05 14.64
N ILE A 105 7.84 15.59 14.25
CA ILE A 105 7.60 14.17 13.93
C ILE A 105 8.57 13.66 12.87
N VAL A 106 8.62 14.33 11.71
CA VAL A 106 9.51 13.95 10.60
C VAL A 106 10.98 13.97 11.03
N ALA A 107 11.37 14.95 11.85
CA ALA A 107 12.73 15.05 12.39
C ALA A 107 13.08 13.83 13.24
N LYS A 108 12.21 13.45 14.18
CA LYS A 108 12.45 12.31 15.07
C LYS A 108 12.43 10.96 14.35
N ILE A 109 11.54 10.76 13.38
CA ILE A 109 11.56 9.54 12.54
C ILE A 109 12.88 9.44 11.77
N SER A 110 13.27 10.53 11.10
CA SER A 110 14.47 10.52 10.27
C SER A 110 15.76 10.44 11.09
N GLU A 111 15.81 11.06 12.27
CA GLU A 111 16.89 10.92 13.24
C GLU A 111 17.00 9.48 13.76
N CYS A 112 15.89 8.86 14.14
CA CYS A 112 15.84 7.46 14.57
C CYS A 112 16.47 6.53 13.51
N ILE A 113 16.03 6.63 12.26
CA ILE A 113 16.56 5.81 11.15
C ILE A 113 18.06 6.12 10.93
N ALA A 114 18.44 7.40 10.88
CA ALA A 114 19.80 7.82 10.56
C ALA A 114 20.83 7.46 11.65
N SER A 115 20.46 7.59 12.93
CA SER A 115 21.32 7.26 14.09
C SER A 115 21.72 5.80 14.13
N ARG A 116 20.90 4.92 13.54
CA ARG A 116 21.16 3.48 13.37
C ARG A 116 21.86 3.14 12.05
N GLY A 117 22.26 4.16 11.27
CA GLY A 117 22.92 4.01 9.98
C GLY A 117 21.98 3.71 8.81
N GLY A 118 20.67 3.85 8.99
CA GLY A 118 19.67 3.69 7.95
C GLY A 118 19.61 4.89 7.00
N ASN A 119 19.35 4.60 5.73
CA ASN A 119 19.23 5.59 4.66
C ASN A 119 17.82 5.59 4.07
N ILE A 120 17.07 6.67 4.28
CA ILE A 120 15.72 6.84 3.72
C ILE A 120 15.83 7.01 2.20
N MET A 121 15.12 6.17 1.46
CA MET A 121 15.08 6.10 0.00
C MET A 121 13.83 6.77 -0.56
N GLU A 122 12.69 6.53 0.10
CA GLU A 122 11.39 7.13 -0.20
C GLU A 122 10.77 7.61 1.11
N ALA A 123 10.14 8.78 1.10
CA ALA A 123 9.38 9.25 2.24
C ALA A 123 8.21 10.09 1.73
N ASP A 124 7.04 9.71 2.20
CA ASP A 124 5.76 10.35 1.92
C ASP A 124 5.19 10.87 3.24
N VAL A 125 4.73 12.12 3.23
CA VAL A 125 4.09 12.77 4.37
C VAL A 125 2.79 13.39 3.93
N PHE A 126 1.73 13.15 4.68
CA PHE A 126 0.43 13.76 4.47
C PHE A 126 -0.13 14.32 5.78
N VAL A 127 -0.33 15.63 5.81
CA VAL A 127 -1.01 16.34 6.89
C VAL A 127 -2.24 17.06 6.33
N PRO A 128 -3.46 16.56 6.58
CA PRO A 128 -4.68 17.19 6.09
C PRO A 128 -4.90 18.57 6.70
N GLN A 129 -5.45 19.49 5.90
CA GLN A 129 -5.76 20.84 6.36
C GLN A 129 -6.84 20.83 7.46
N ASN A 130 -6.67 21.68 8.47
CA ASN A 130 -7.63 21.88 9.57
C ASN A 130 -7.95 20.62 10.39
N LYS A 131 -7.05 19.63 10.41
CA LYS A 131 -7.18 18.41 11.20
C LYS A 131 -5.90 18.20 11.99
N ASN A 132 -6.02 17.73 13.23
CA ASN A 132 -4.87 17.40 14.07
C ASN A 132 -4.45 15.93 13.89
N VAL A 133 -4.04 15.57 12.68
CA VAL A 133 -3.56 14.22 12.35
C VAL A 133 -2.41 14.28 11.36
N PHE A 134 -1.48 13.34 11.48
CA PHE A 134 -0.26 13.23 10.69
C PHE A 134 -0.12 11.80 10.19
N TYR A 135 0.20 11.65 8.91
CA TYR A 135 0.50 10.37 8.27
C TYR A 135 1.89 10.43 7.63
N SER A 136 2.67 9.37 7.81
CA SER A 136 3.92 9.20 7.05
C SER A 136 4.20 7.76 6.72
N ARG A 137 4.85 7.55 5.58
CA ARG A 137 5.48 6.30 5.19
C ARG A 137 6.91 6.57 4.81
N SER A 138 7.84 5.72 5.24
CA SER A 138 9.26 5.86 4.93
C SER A 138 9.83 4.51 4.53
N GLU A 139 10.36 4.44 3.31
CA GLU A 139 11.19 3.32 2.87
C GLU A 139 12.65 3.65 3.09
N PHE A 140 13.40 2.72 3.66
CA PHE A 140 14.80 2.91 3.98
C PHE A 140 15.59 1.63 3.74
N VAL A 141 16.89 1.80 3.54
CA VAL A 141 17.86 0.70 3.54
C VAL A 141 18.74 0.81 4.77
N PHE A 142 19.05 -0.31 5.41
CA PHE A 142 19.84 -0.33 6.64
C PHE A 142 20.72 -1.57 6.72
N ASP A 143 21.72 -1.52 7.59
CA ASP A 143 22.60 -2.65 7.90
C ASP A 143 22.01 -3.41 9.11
N PRO A 144 21.57 -4.68 8.96
CA PRO A 144 20.99 -5.46 10.06
C PRO A 144 21.94 -5.67 11.24
N ILE A 145 23.26 -5.58 11.03
CA ILE A 145 24.25 -5.68 12.10
C ILE A 145 24.21 -4.43 12.99
N LYS A 146 24.00 -3.25 12.38
CA LYS A 146 23.93 -1.97 13.11
C LYS A 146 22.56 -1.70 13.72
N TRP A 147 21.51 -2.22 13.08
CA TRP A 147 20.14 -2.09 13.56
C TRP A 147 19.43 -3.45 13.61
N PRO A 148 19.73 -4.27 14.65
CA PRO A 148 19.09 -5.56 14.82
C PRO A 148 17.58 -5.43 15.07
N ARG A 149 16.81 -6.47 14.74
CA ARG A 149 15.34 -6.45 14.80
C ARG A 149 14.80 -6.02 16.17
N ALA A 150 15.30 -6.59 17.26
CA ALA A 150 14.84 -6.25 18.61
C ALA A 150 15.01 -4.76 18.95
N GLN A 151 16.12 -4.14 18.51
CA GLN A 151 16.36 -2.72 18.71
C GLN A 151 15.44 -1.86 17.83
N MET A 152 15.18 -2.30 16.60
CA MET A 152 14.24 -1.64 15.70
C MET A 152 12.81 -1.63 16.26
N ASP A 153 12.35 -2.75 16.81
CA ASP A 153 11.03 -2.83 17.46
C ASP A 153 10.94 -1.89 18.67
N GLU A 154 12.00 -1.81 19.49
CA GLU A 154 12.08 -0.86 20.62
C GLU A 154 12.06 0.60 20.15
N ASP A 155 12.86 0.95 19.14
CA ASP A 155 12.96 2.29 18.60
C ASP A 155 11.60 2.77 18.02
N VAL A 156 10.91 1.90 17.29
CA VAL A 156 9.58 2.16 16.72
C VAL A 156 8.51 2.27 17.80
N LEU A 157 8.60 1.46 18.87
CA LEU A 157 7.73 1.58 20.04
C LEU A 157 7.94 2.90 20.77
N ASN A 158 9.18 3.37 20.89
CA ASN A 158 9.50 4.66 21.50
C ASN A 158 8.94 5.83 20.68
N LEU A 159 9.06 5.79 19.34
CA LEU A 159 8.40 6.76 18.45
C LEU A 159 6.87 6.74 18.62
N SER A 160 6.29 5.54 18.69
CA SER A 160 4.85 5.35 18.90
C SER A 160 4.36 6.04 20.18
N LYS A 161 5.06 5.80 21.30
CA LYS A 161 4.75 6.41 22.61
C LYS A 161 4.98 7.92 22.60
N MET A 162 6.08 8.39 22.01
CA MET A 162 6.44 9.81 21.95
C MET A 162 5.35 10.66 21.31
N PHE A 163 4.73 10.16 20.24
CA PHE A 163 3.72 10.89 19.47
C PHE A 163 2.29 10.42 19.70
N ASN A 164 2.04 9.55 20.69
CA ASN A 164 0.72 8.96 20.94
C ASN A 164 0.12 8.37 19.65
N ALA A 165 0.91 7.58 18.93
CA ALA A 165 0.53 7.08 17.62
C ALA A 165 -0.67 6.14 17.71
N ARG A 166 -1.62 6.33 16.80
CA ARG A 166 -2.72 5.41 16.55
C ARG A 166 -2.23 4.16 15.81
N LYS A 167 -1.25 4.32 14.92
CA LYS A 167 -0.55 3.22 14.25
C LYS A 167 0.93 3.59 14.08
N SER A 168 1.80 2.70 14.50
CA SER A 168 3.25 2.76 14.27
C SER A 168 3.71 1.35 13.98
N ALA A 169 4.21 1.09 12.79
CA ALA A 169 4.63 -0.24 12.39
C ALA A 169 5.87 -0.19 11.50
N VAL A 170 6.68 -1.23 11.61
CA VAL A 170 7.84 -1.45 10.75
C VAL A 170 7.76 -2.84 10.14
N ARG A 171 8.06 -2.92 8.84
CA ARG A 171 8.15 -4.16 8.09
C ARG A 171 9.50 -4.24 7.40
N VAL A 172 10.17 -5.36 7.53
CA VAL A 172 11.41 -5.72 6.84
C VAL A 172 11.10 -6.94 5.97
N PRO A 173 10.73 -6.76 4.69
CA PRO A 173 10.18 -7.84 3.86
C PRO A 173 11.07 -9.07 3.70
N SER A 174 12.39 -8.94 3.90
CA SER A 174 13.33 -10.06 3.80
C SER A 174 13.35 -10.99 5.01
N ILE A 175 12.79 -10.57 6.15
CA ILE A 175 12.77 -11.36 7.39
C ILE A 175 11.36 -11.55 7.96
N ASP A 176 10.44 -10.62 7.66
CA ASP A 176 9.07 -10.69 8.16
C ASP A 176 8.25 -11.72 7.40
N PRO A 177 7.35 -12.44 8.09
CA PRO A 177 6.48 -13.40 7.44
C PRO A 177 5.61 -12.71 6.39
N LYS A 178 5.35 -13.43 5.31
CA LYS A 178 4.31 -13.05 4.35
C LYS A 178 2.95 -13.03 5.06
N TYR A 179 2.04 -12.23 4.54
CA TYR A 179 0.68 -12.18 5.09
C TYR A 179 -0.07 -13.45 4.75
N LYS A 180 -0.60 -14.14 5.76
CA LYS A 180 -1.47 -15.28 5.60
C LYS A 180 -2.86 -14.80 5.20
N ILE A 181 -3.39 -15.28 4.09
CA ILE A 181 -4.72 -14.87 3.63
C ILE A 181 -5.58 -16.08 3.32
N ALA A 182 -6.90 -15.88 3.40
CA ALA A 182 -7.85 -16.75 2.71
C ALA A 182 -8.60 -15.95 1.65
N VAL A 183 -8.93 -16.61 0.55
CA VAL A 183 -9.62 -16.01 -0.59
C VAL A 183 -11.00 -16.63 -0.71
N LEU A 184 -12.04 -15.80 -0.60
CA LEU A 184 -13.41 -16.19 -0.80
C LEU A 184 -13.80 -15.92 -2.25
N VAL A 185 -14.44 -16.90 -2.90
CA VAL A 185 -14.81 -16.84 -4.32
C VAL A 185 -16.20 -17.41 -4.55
N SER A 186 -16.88 -16.95 -5.60
CA SER A 186 -18.12 -17.58 -6.08
C SER A 186 -17.88 -18.27 -7.42
N LYS A 187 -18.70 -18.00 -8.44
CA LYS A 187 -18.62 -18.66 -9.75
C LYS A 187 -17.54 -18.09 -10.67
N GLN A 188 -17.14 -16.84 -10.45
CA GLN A 188 -16.24 -16.12 -11.34
C GLN A 188 -14.79 -16.33 -10.89
N ASP A 189 -13.93 -16.69 -11.85
CA ASP A 189 -12.58 -17.15 -11.56
C ASP A 189 -11.50 -16.12 -11.86
N HIS A 190 -11.81 -15.10 -12.66
CA HIS A 190 -10.80 -14.19 -13.23
C HIS A 190 -9.94 -13.54 -12.15
N CYS A 191 -10.53 -13.00 -11.08
CA CYS A 191 -9.78 -12.41 -9.97
C CYS A 191 -8.97 -13.45 -9.18
N LEU A 192 -9.52 -14.65 -8.96
CA LEU A 192 -8.82 -15.72 -8.26
C LEU A 192 -7.60 -16.19 -9.06
N VAL A 193 -7.77 -16.46 -10.35
CA VAL A 193 -6.72 -16.97 -11.22
C VAL A 193 -5.58 -15.96 -11.34
N ASP A 194 -5.88 -14.68 -11.50
CA ASP A 194 -4.86 -13.63 -11.56
C ASP A 194 -4.09 -13.50 -10.24
N LEU A 195 -4.80 -13.57 -9.11
CA LEU A 195 -4.20 -13.55 -7.78
C LEU A 195 -3.27 -14.76 -7.54
N LEU A 196 -3.70 -15.97 -7.93
CA LEU A 196 -2.91 -17.20 -7.82
C LEU A 196 -1.64 -17.14 -8.67
N LEU A 197 -1.72 -16.63 -9.90
CA LEU A 197 -0.55 -16.45 -10.78
C LEU A 197 0.41 -15.40 -10.21
N ALA A 198 -0.13 -14.27 -9.72
CA ALA A 198 0.68 -13.23 -9.09
C ALA A 198 1.40 -13.73 -7.82
N TRP A 199 0.72 -14.56 -7.03
CA TRP A 199 1.28 -15.23 -5.85
C TRP A 199 2.40 -16.20 -6.25
N GLN A 200 2.17 -17.06 -7.25
CA GLN A 200 3.17 -18.02 -7.75
C GLN A 200 4.42 -17.32 -8.28
N ASP A 201 4.25 -16.17 -8.94
CA ASP A 201 5.35 -15.33 -9.44
C ASP A 201 6.08 -14.55 -8.33
N GLY A 202 5.63 -14.64 -7.07
CA GLY A 202 6.22 -13.91 -5.95
C GLY A 202 5.98 -12.39 -6.00
N LYS A 203 4.98 -11.93 -6.77
CA LYS A 203 4.67 -10.49 -6.92
C LYS A 203 3.98 -9.89 -5.69
N LEU A 204 3.39 -10.74 -4.85
CA LEU A 204 2.71 -10.37 -3.62
C LEU A 204 3.37 -11.07 -2.43
N PRO A 205 3.64 -10.37 -1.31
CA PRO A 205 4.21 -10.96 -0.11
C PRO A 205 3.12 -11.62 0.74
N ILE A 206 2.35 -12.53 0.14
CA ILE A 206 1.23 -13.25 0.75
C ILE A 206 1.46 -14.75 0.70
N ASP A 207 0.88 -15.48 1.64
CA ASP A 207 0.70 -16.92 1.62
C ASP A 207 -0.79 -17.21 1.63
N ILE A 208 -1.26 -18.01 0.66
CA ILE A 208 -2.68 -18.32 0.49
C ILE A 208 -2.97 -19.60 1.27
N ASN A 209 -3.60 -19.46 2.43
CA ASN A 209 -3.89 -20.58 3.33
C ASN A 209 -5.07 -21.42 2.86
N ALA A 210 -6.07 -20.80 2.24
CA ALA A 210 -7.28 -21.48 1.81
C ALA A 210 -8.01 -20.71 0.73
N ILE A 211 -8.64 -21.45 -0.18
CA ILE A 211 -9.68 -20.95 -1.07
C ILE A 211 -11.03 -21.45 -0.56
N ILE A 212 -11.94 -20.53 -0.26
CA ILE A 212 -13.26 -20.86 0.26
C ILE A 212 -14.30 -20.43 -0.77
N SER A 213 -15.23 -21.32 -1.10
CA SER A 213 -16.21 -21.06 -2.15
C SER A 213 -17.59 -21.56 -1.79
N ASN A 214 -18.61 -20.79 -2.18
CA ASN A 214 -20.00 -21.22 -2.10
C ASN A 214 -20.46 -22.06 -3.29
N HIS A 215 -19.54 -22.40 -4.20
CA HIS A 215 -19.78 -23.26 -5.35
C HIS A 215 -18.77 -24.39 -5.42
N ASP A 216 -19.24 -25.59 -5.76
CA ASP A 216 -18.36 -26.71 -6.01
C ASP A 216 -17.60 -26.49 -7.33
N ARG A 217 -16.34 -26.94 -7.37
CA ARG A 217 -15.49 -26.88 -8.55
C ARG A 217 -15.20 -28.30 -9.00
N LEU A 218 -15.40 -28.56 -10.28
CA LEU A 218 -15.06 -29.84 -10.86
C LEU A 218 -13.56 -30.15 -10.61
N PRO A 219 -13.21 -31.37 -10.17
CA PRO A 219 -11.83 -31.76 -9.87
C PRO A 219 -10.84 -31.50 -11.02
N ASN A 220 -11.32 -31.56 -12.27
CA ASN A 220 -10.50 -31.35 -13.47
C ASN A 220 -10.46 -29.90 -13.97
N SER A 221 -11.02 -28.94 -13.22
CA SER A 221 -10.93 -27.52 -13.58
C SER A 221 -9.47 -27.02 -13.53
N HIS A 222 -9.16 -25.98 -14.28
CA HIS A 222 -7.82 -25.38 -14.27
C HIS A 222 -7.45 -24.84 -12.86
N VAL A 223 -8.43 -24.28 -12.13
CA VAL A 223 -8.25 -23.85 -10.74
C VAL A 223 -7.95 -25.03 -9.84
N ALA A 224 -8.75 -26.10 -9.87
CA ALA A 224 -8.55 -27.26 -9.00
C ALA A 224 -7.15 -27.89 -9.17
N ARG A 225 -6.70 -28.08 -10.43
CA ARG A 225 -5.35 -28.58 -10.72
C ARG A 225 -4.23 -27.64 -10.24
N PHE A 226 -4.47 -26.34 -10.28
CA PHE A 226 -3.52 -25.36 -9.74
C PHE A 226 -3.41 -25.49 -8.23
N LEU A 227 -4.55 -25.52 -7.53
CA LEU A 227 -4.60 -25.62 -6.07
C LEU A 227 -3.98 -26.93 -5.59
N GLU A 228 -4.27 -28.06 -6.24
CA GLU A 228 -3.69 -29.38 -5.93
C GLU A 228 -2.17 -29.37 -6.08
N ARG A 229 -1.63 -28.84 -7.19
CA ARG A 229 -0.18 -28.74 -7.42
C ARG A 229 0.54 -27.95 -6.32
N HIS A 230 -0.13 -26.93 -5.78
CA HIS A 230 0.43 -26.02 -4.80
C HIS A 230 0.00 -26.34 -3.36
N GLU A 231 -0.71 -27.46 -3.16
CA GLU A 231 -1.22 -27.91 -1.85
C GLU A 231 -2.06 -26.84 -1.13
N ILE A 232 -2.77 -26.00 -1.90
CA ILE A 232 -3.68 -24.99 -1.36
C ILE A 232 -5.06 -25.64 -1.14
N PRO A 233 -5.59 -25.69 0.09
CA PRO A 233 -6.86 -26.33 0.34
C PRO A 233 -8.03 -25.54 -0.26
N TYR A 234 -8.97 -26.28 -0.85
CA TYR A 234 -10.23 -25.76 -1.37
C TYR A 234 -11.39 -26.22 -0.51
N HIS A 235 -12.13 -25.28 0.08
CA HIS A 235 -13.28 -25.55 0.92
C HIS A 235 -14.57 -25.16 0.20
N TYR A 236 -15.38 -26.16 -0.14
CA TYR A 236 -16.72 -25.93 -0.65
C TYR A 236 -17.72 -25.84 0.50
N LEU A 237 -18.32 -24.66 0.68
CA LEU A 237 -19.32 -24.39 1.70
C LEU A 237 -20.61 -23.92 1.03
N SER A 238 -21.55 -24.84 0.79
CA SER A 238 -22.82 -24.52 0.15
C SER A 238 -23.64 -23.53 1.00
N THR A 239 -23.92 -22.35 0.44
CA THR A 239 -24.69 -21.28 1.07
C THR A 239 -26.13 -21.24 0.55
N THR A 240 -27.10 -21.03 1.42
CA THR A 240 -28.48 -20.65 1.09
C THR A 240 -28.78 -19.24 1.58
N LYS A 241 -29.99 -18.72 1.32
CA LYS A 241 -30.40 -17.41 1.86
C LYS A 241 -30.43 -17.41 3.40
N GLU A 242 -30.76 -18.56 3.97
CA GLU A 242 -30.92 -18.78 5.41
C GLU A 242 -29.62 -19.21 6.09
N ASN A 243 -28.69 -19.81 5.35
CA ASN A 243 -27.42 -20.29 5.90
C ASN A 243 -26.23 -19.86 5.02
N LYS A 244 -25.47 -18.87 5.51
CA LYS A 244 -24.27 -18.33 4.86
C LYS A 244 -22.97 -19.06 5.20
N ARG A 245 -23.02 -20.07 6.10
CA ARG A 245 -21.85 -20.84 6.55
C ARG A 245 -20.75 -19.99 7.18
N GLU A 246 -21.14 -18.87 7.80
CA GLU A 246 -20.20 -17.90 8.35
C GLU A 246 -19.38 -18.47 9.52
N ASP A 247 -19.96 -19.35 10.33
CA ASP A 247 -19.25 -20.02 11.44
C ASP A 247 -18.15 -20.96 10.92
N GLU A 248 -18.44 -21.74 9.86
CA GLU A 248 -17.45 -22.59 9.22
C GLU A 248 -16.36 -21.78 8.54
N ILE A 249 -16.71 -20.66 7.89
CA ILE A 249 -15.72 -19.72 7.32
C ILE A 249 -14.83 -19.19 8.45
N LEU A 250 -15.41 -18.70 9.55
CA LEU A 250 -14.66 -18.15 10.69
C LEU A 250 -13.65 -19.16 11.23
N HIS A 251 -14.01 -20.43 11.33
CA HIS A 251 -13.11 -21.49 11.78
C HIS A 251 -11.91 -21.67 10.83
N LEU A 252 -12.12 -21.61 9.52
CA LEU A 252 -11.07 -21.79 8.52
C LEU A 252 -10.10 -20.59 8.44
N VAL A 253 -10.52 -19.40 8.87
CA VAL A 253 -9.77 -18.15 8.65
C VAL A 253 -9.12 -17.58 9.92
N GLN A 254 -9.21 -18.26 11.06
CA GLN A 254 -8.72 -17.76 12.36
C GLN A 254 -7.27 -17.28 12.32
N ASP A 255 -6.40 -18.01 11.62
CA ASP A 255 -4.95 -17.75 11.52
C ASP A 255 -4.54 -16.84 10.34
N THR A 256 -5.50 -16.26 9.64
CA THR A 256 -5.23 -15.32 8.53
C THR A 256 -5.00 -13.89 9.06
N ASP A 257 -4.22 -13.10 8.36
CA ASP A 257 -4.00 -11.68 8.65
C ASP A 257 -5.12 -10.79 8.07
N PHE A 258 -5.66 -11.17 6.90
CA PHE A 258 -6.81 -10.53 6.27
C PHE A 258 -7.49 -11.46 5.26
N LEU A 259 -8.71 -11.12 4.83
CA LEU A 259 -9.44 -11.83 3.78
C LEU A 259 -9.48 -11.07 2.47
N VAL A 260 -9.60 -11.81 1.38
CA VAL A 260 -9.85 -11.27 0.05
C VAL A 260 -11.14 -11.85 -0.51
N LEU A 261 -12.10 -11.00 -0.84
CA LEU A 261 -13.31 -11.37 -1.57
C LEU A 261 -13.05 -11.22 -3.07
N ALA A 262 -12.49 -12.25 -3.70
CA ALA A 262 -12.25 -12.27 -5.14
C ALA A 262 -13.54 -12.65 -5.87
N ARG A 263 -14.45 -11.68 -5.99
CA ARG A 263 -15.79 -11.87 -6.58
C ARG A 263 -16.64 -12.87 -5.81
N TYR A 264 -16.56 -12.81 -4.48
CA TYR A 264 -17.50 -13.48 -3.60
C TYR A 264 -18.84 -12.72 -3.60
N MET A 265 -19.93 -13.42 -3.93
CA MET A 265 -21.23 -12.79 -4.18
C MET A 265 -22.18 -12.85 -2.97
N GLN A 266 -21.74 -13.39 -1.83
CA GLN A 266 -22.53 -13.37 -0.59
C GLN A 266 -22.10 -12.19 0.27
N VAL A 267 -23.08 -11.52 0.86
CA VAL A 267 -22.85 -10.43 1.81
C VAL A 267 -22.45 -11.03 3.16
N LEU A 268 -21.29 -10.63 3.70
CA LEU A 268 -20.86 -11.01 5.05
C LEU A 268 -21.69 -10.25 6.10
N SER A 269 -22.14 -10.93 7.15
CA SER A 269 -22.93 -10.30 8.20
C SER A 269 -22.07 -9.42 9.13
N LYS A 270 -22.72 -8.48 9.80
CA LYS A 270 -22.11 -7.71 10.90
C LYS A 270 -21.47 -8.62 11.95
N SER A 271 -22.13 -9.73 12.29
CA SER A 271 -21.63 -10.70 13.27
C SER A 271 -20.33 -11.33 12.81
N PHE A 272 -20.25 -11.72 11.52
CA PHE A 272 -19.02 -12.25 10.94
C PHE A 272 -17.88 -11.23 11.01
N LEU A 273 -18.11 -9.99 10.57
CA LEU A 273 -17.08 -8.95 10.54
C LEU A 273 -16.56 -8.64 11.96
N ASN A 274 -17.47 -8.54 12.93
CA ASN A 274 -17.11 -8.31 14.33
C ASN A 274 -16.30 -9.49 14.91
N THR A 275 -16.70 -10.74 14.64
CA THR A 275 -15.96 -11.90 15.16
C THR A 275 -14.61 -12.09 14.48
N TYR A 276 -14.52 -11.83 13.17
CA TYR A 276 -13.26 -11.92 12.44
C TYR A 276 -12.26 -10.83 12.87
N SER A 277 -12.74 -9.61 13.12
CA SER A 277 -11.96 -8.50 13.70
C SER A 277 -10.66 -8.15 12.95
N LYS A 278 -10.57 -8.48 11.67
CA LYS A 278 -9.44 -8.18 10.77
C LYS A 278 -9.98 -7.66 9.44
N ASP A 279 -9.09 -7.05 8.66
CA ASP A 279 -9.47 -6.41 7.40
C ASP A 279 -9.96 -7.45 6.37
N VAL A 280 -10.94 -7.04 5.59
CA VAL A 280 -11.49 -7.81 4.47
C VAL A 280 -11.49 -6.90 3.23
N ILE A 281 -10.76 -7.28 2.19
CA ILE A 281 -10.64 -6.52 0.94
C ILE A 281 -11.58 -7.12 -0.11
N ASN A 282 -12.45 -6.31 -0.68
CA ASN A 282 -13.39 -6.71 -1.73
C ASN A 282 -13.05 -6.08 -3.09
N ILE A 283 -13.52 -6.71 -4.17
CA ILE A 283 -13.54 -6.13 -5.53
C ILE A 283 -14.97 -6.02 -6.06
N HIS A 284 -15.44 -4.78 -6.15
CA HIS A 284 -16.71 -4.42 -6.76
C HIS A 284 -16.54 -4.16 -8.26
N HIS A 285 -17.50 -4.63 -9.05
CA HIS A 285 -17.53 -4.44 -10.50
C HIS A 285 -18.07 -3.05 -10.85
N GLY A 286 -17.21 -2.08 -11.10
CA GLY A 286 -17.66 -0.71 -11.40
C GLY A 286 -17.05 0.34 -10.49
N LEU A 287 -17.31 1.60 -10.85
CA LEU A 287 -17.05 2.73 -9.96
C LEU A 287 -18.22 2.85 -9.00
N LEU A 288 -17.98 2.59 -7.72
CA LEU A 288 -18.95 2.94 -6.69
C LEU A 288 -19.22 4.45 -6.74
N PRO A 289 -20.50 4.89 -6.63
CA PRO A 289 -21.70 4.14 -6.25
C PRO A 289 -22.59 3.63 -7.42
N SER A 290 -22.06 3.48 -8.65
CA SER A 290 -22.88 3.22 -9.85
C SER A 290 -23.21 1.73 -10.09
N PHE A 291 -24.42 1.46 -10.62
CA PHE A 291 -24.95 0.14 -11.05
C PHE A 291 -25.13 -0.93 -9.95
N LYS A 292 -26.25 -0.84 -9.20
CA LYS A 292 -26.67 -1.87 -8.23
C LYS A 292 -27.45 -3.01 -8.91
N GLY A 293 -27.37 -4.23 -8.38
CA GLY A 293 -28.22 -5.36 -8.78
C GLY A 293 -27.56 -6.39 -9.72
N GLY A 294 -28.37 -7.28 -10.31
CA GLY A 294 -27.88 -8.43 -11.07
C GLY A 294 -27.42 -8.12 -12.50
N ASN A 295 -26.40 -8.84 -12.98
CA ASN A 295 -25.82 -8.73 -14.32
C ASN A 295 -25.34 -7.32 -14.72
N PRO A 296 -24.48 -6.72 -13.90
CA PRO A 296 -23.99 -5.34 -14.03
C PRO A 296 -23.32 -5.03 -15.38
N SER A 297 -22.46 -5.93 -15.87
CA SER A 297 -21.74 -5.72 -17.14
C SER A 297 -22.71 -5.63 -18.31
N ARG A 298 -23.78 -6.43 -18.30
CA ARG A 298 -24.82 -6.35 -19.33
C ARG A 298 -25.66 -5.07 -19.20
N GLN A 299 -25.96 -4.63 -17.98
CA GLN A 299 -26.63 -3.34 -17.77
C GLN A 299 -25.79 -2.19 -18.32
N ALA A 300 -24.51 -2.13 -17.98
CA ALA A 300 -23.58 -1.11 -18.46
C ALA A 300 -23.40 -1.15 -19.99
N PHE A 301 -23.32 -2.36 -20.57
CA PHE A 301 -23.27 -2.55 -22.02
C PHE A 301 -24.54 -2.01 -22.70
N ASN A 302 -25.73 -2.39 -22.22
CA ASN A 302 -27.01 -1.94 -22.77
C ASN A 302 -27.23 -0.43 -22.59
N ALA A 303 -26.74 0.15 -21.50
CA ALA A 303 -26.75 1.60 -21.25
C ALA A 303 -25.82 2.38 -22.19
N GLY A 304 -24.94 1.69 -22.94
CA GLY A 304 -24.06 2.32 -23.91
C GLY A 304 -22.98 3.20 -23.27
N VAL A 305 -22.54 2.88 -22.04
CA VAL A 305 -21.50 3.62 -21.33
C VAL A 305 -20.22 3.73 -22.18
N LYS A 306 -19.41 4.76 -21.91
CA LYS A 306 -18.11 4.98 -22.58
C LYS A 306 -16.91 4.72 -21.68
N LEU A 307 -17.18 4.44 -20.42
CA LEU A 307 -16.23 4.10 -19.38
C LEU A 307 -16.83 2.99 -18.53
N ILE A 308 -15.99 2.04 -18.14
CA ILE A 308 -16.26 1.03 -17.11
C ILE A 308 -15.26 1.22 -15.98
N GLY A 309 -15.57 0.68 -14.81
CA GLY A 309 -14.75 0.82 -13.62
C GLY A 309 -14.56 -0.49 -12.85
N ALA A 310 -13.65 -0.46 -11.89
CA ALA A 310 -13.57 -1.42 -10.81
C ALA A 310 -13.16 -0.67 -9.53
N THR A 311 -13.67 -1.11 -8.39
CA THR A 311 -13.36 -0.50 -7.09
C THR A 311 -12.96 -1.59 -6.09
N SER A 312 -11.75 -1.47 -5.54
CA SER A 312 -11.33 -2.25 -4.39
C SER A 312 -11.47 -1.45 -3.12
N HIS A 313 -12.07 -2.03 -2.10
CA HIS A 313 -12.39 -1.35 -0.84
C HIS A 313 -12.36 -2.32 0.33
N PHE A 314 -12.25 -1.80 1.55
CA PHE A 314 -12.48 -2.59 2.75
C PHE A 314 -13.97 -2.90 2.89
N VAL A 315 -14.31 -4.09 3.39
CA VAL A 315 -15.71 -4.45 3.68
C VAL A 315 -16.12 -3.87 5.04
N THR A 316 -17.27 -3.22 5.05
CA THR A 316 -17.97 -2.75 6.26
C THR A 316 -19.32 -3.45 6.37
N GLU A 317 -20.08 -3.17 7.42
CA GLU A 317 -21.45 -3.67 7.58
C GLU A 317 -22.37 -3.21 6.44
N GLU A 318 -22.16 -1.99 5.96
CA GLU A 318 -22.91 -1.41 4.85
C GLU A 318 -22.37 -1.95 3.51
N LEU A 319 -23.27 -2.51 2.71
CA LEU A 319 -22.91 -3.18 1.46
C LEU A 319 -22.26 -2.22 0.47
N ASP A 320 -21.03 -2.57 0.04
CA ASP A 320 -20.23 -1.82 -0.93
C ASP A 320 -20.02 -0.34 -0.54
N ASP A 321 -19.98 -0.03 0.76
CA ASP A 321 -19.82 1.34 1.27
C ASP A 321 -18.52 1.55 2.05
N GLY A 322 -17.65 0.53 2.18
CA GLY A 322 -16.44 0.68 2.98
C GLY A 322 -15.34 1.52 2.32
N PRO A 323 -14.27 1.86 3.08
CA PRO A 323 -13.23 2.76 2.61
C PRO A 323 -12.53 2.24 1.35
N ILE A 324 -12.54 3.06 0.30
CA ILE A 324 -11.93 2.74 -1.00
C ILE A 324 -10.41 2.68 -0.88
N ILE A 325 -9.80 1.65 -1.48
CA ILE A 325 -8.34 1.46 -1.55
C ILE A 325 -7.83 1.82 -2.95
N GLU A 326 -8.52 1.37 -4.00
CA GLU A 326 -8.10 1.57 -5.39
C GLU A 326 -9.33 1.66 -6.30
N GLN A 327 -9.23 2.49 -7.33
CA GLN A 327 -10.22 2.59 -8.39
C GLN A 327 -9.54 2.67 -9.75
N MET A 328 -10.00 1.83 -10.68
CA MET A 328 -9.50 1.84 -12.04
C MET A 328 -10.64 2.04 -13.03
N VAL A 329 -10.32 2.67 -14.17
CA VAL A 329 -11.27 2.90 -15.27
C VAL A 329 -10.69 2.43 -16.59
N GLU A 330 -11.55 1.96 -17.48
CA GLU A 330 -11.20 1.63 -18.87
C GLU A 330 -12.23 2.19 -19.84
N ARG A 331 -11.78 2.62 -21.03
CA ARG A 331 -12.67 3.06 -22.11
C ARG A 331 -13.30 1.89 -22.84
N VAL A 332 -14.61 2.02 -23.09
CA VAL A 332 -15.40 1.14 -23.95
C VAL A 332 -16.09 1.98 -25.04
N SER A 333 -16.46 1.34 -26.14
CA SER A 333 -16.98 2.01 -27.33
C SER A 333 -18.13 1.22 -27.96
N HIS A 334 -18.84 1.84 -28.90
CA HIS A 334 -19.89 1.19 -29.68
C HIS A 334 -19.38 0.04 -30.57
N LYS A 335 -18.05 -0.13 -30.69
CA LYS A 335 -17.43 -1.24 -31.42
C LYS A 335 -17.27 -2.49 -30.56
N ASP A 336 -17.34 -2.35 -29.24
CA ASP A 336 -17.29 -3.49 -28.34
C ASP A 336 -18.60 -4.27 -28.45
N ASN A 337 -18.51 -5.59 -28.55
CA ASN A 337 -19.64 -6.48 -28.31
C ASN A 337 -19.64 -6.92 -26.83
N LEU A 338 -20.71 -7.59 -26.39
CA LEU A 338 -20.86 -8.00 -24.98
C LEU A 338 -19.68 -8.84 -24.48
N LEU A 339 -19.12 -9.73 -25.31
CA LEU A 339 -17.98 -10.56 -24.94
C LEU A 339 -16.73 -9.70 -24.67
N SER A 340 -16.35 -8.84 -25.61
CA SER A 340 -15.21 -7.93 -25.44
C SER A 340 -15.39 -6.95 -24.29
N PHE A 341 -16.64 -6.53 -24.02
CA PHE A 341 -16.98 -5.67 -22.90
C PHE A 341 -16.74 -6.37 -21.56
N VAL A 342 -17.22 -7.61 -21.41
CA VAL A 342 -17.02 -8.41 -20.21
C VAL A 342 -15.53 -8.68 -19.98
N GLN A 343 -14.77 -9.02 -21.03
CA GLN A 343 -13.32 -9.22 -20.92
C GLN A 343 -12.58 -7.99 -20.39
N LYS A 344 -12.93 -6.78 -20.86
CA LYS A 344 -12.37 -5.53 -20.34
C LYS A 344 -12.74 -5.31 -18.87
N SER A 345 -14.01 -5.55 -18.51
CA SER A 345 -14.48 -5.46 -17.11
C SER A 345 -13.69 -6.40 -16.19
N GLU A 346 -13.56 -7.68 -16.57
CA GLU A 346 -12.82 -8.67 -15.79
C GLU A 346 -11.32 -8.32 -15.70
N ASN A 347 -10.72 -7.80 -16.78
CA ASN A 347 -9.33 -7.32 -16.77
C ASN A 347 -9.12 -6.16 -15.80
N LEU A 348 -10.08 -5.24 -15.74
CA LEU A 348 -10.04 -4.10 -14.85
C LEU A 348 -10.17 -4.52 -13.39
N GLU A 349 -11.08 -5.45 -13.08
CA GLU A 349 -11.27 -6.02 -11.74
C GLU A 349 -10.01 -6.72 -11.23
N LYS A 350 -9.37 -7.55 -12.06
CA LYS A 350 -8.09 -8.22 -11.73
C LYS A 350 -7.01 -7.22 -11.33
N GLN A 351 -6.77 -6.22 -12.18
CA GLN A 351 -5.74 -5.22 -11.96
C GLN A 351 -6.00 -4.38 -10.71
N CYS A 352 -7.27 -3.97 -10.52
CA CYS A 352 -7.68 -3.18 -9.37
C CYS A 352 -7.46 -3.95 -8.05
N LEU A 353 -7.90 -5.22 -8.00
CA LEU A 353 -7.71 -6.06 -6.82
C LEU A 353 -6.23 -6.32 -6.52
N PHE A 354 -5.43 -6.64 -7.55
CA PHE A 354 -3.99 -6.86 -7.40
C PHE A 354 -3.30 -5.62 -6.80
N LYS A 355 -3.59 -4.42 -7.33
CA LYS A 355 -3.02 -3.18 -6.82
C LYS A 355 -3.44 -2.89 -5.39
N ALA A 356 -4.71 -3.10 -5.05
CA ALA A 356 -5.19 -2.89 -3.69
C ALA A 356 -4.48 -3.81 -2.68
N ILE A 357 -4.35 -5.10 -2.99
CA ILE A 357 -3.63 -6.06 -2.13
C ILE A 357 -2.15 -5.67 -2.03
N LYS A 358 -1.51 -5.31 -3.15
CA LYS A 358 -0.10 -4.89 -3.16
C LYS A 358 0.13 -3.66 -2.27
N SER A 359 -0.68 -2.62 -2.44
CA SER A 359 -0.62 -1.40 -1.63
C SER A 359 -0.87 -1.68 -0.15
N TYR A 360 -1.84 -2.53 0.17
CA TYR A 360 -2.12 -2.93 1.54
C TYR A 360 -0.92 -3.65 2.18
N CYS A 361 -0.36 -4.65 1.48
CA CYS A 361 0.80 -5.40 1.95
C CYS A 361 2.07 -4.54 2.11
N ASP A 362 2.25 -3.53 1.26
CA ASP A 362 3.39 -2.60 1.28
C ASP A 362 3.23 -1.44 2.30
N LEU A 363 2.22 -1.54 3.19
CA LEU A 363 1.87 -0.54 4.20
C LEU A 363 1.58 0.85 3.61
N ARG A 364 1.06 0.91 2.38
CA ARG A 364 0.68 2.17 1.71
C ARG A 364 -0.70 2.65 2.14
N VAL A 365 -1.56 1.76 2.62
CA VAL A 365 -2.97 2.05 2.95
C VAL A 365 -3.12 2.31 4.45
N LEU A 366 -3.66 3.47 4.81
CA LEU A 366 -3.97 3.86 6.19
C LEU A 366 -5.43 4.37 6.29
N PRO A 367 -6.12 4.10 7.41
CA PRO A 367 -7.46 4.61 7.63
C PRO A 367 -7.45 6.14 7.76
N TYR A 368 -8.42 6.79 7.10
CA TYR A 368 -8.62 8.23 7.13
C TYR A 368 -10.08 8.54 7.45
N GLU A 369 -10.30 9.23 8.57
CA GLU A 369 -11.66 9.46 9.09
C GLU A 369 -12.46 8.15 9.20
N ASP A 370 -13.78 8.21 9.07
CA ASP A 370 -14.64 7.06 9.28
C ASP A 370 -14.73 6.15 8.05
N ASN A 371 -14.62 6.71 6.83
CA ASN A 371 -14.90 5.95 5.60
C ASN A 371 -13.96 6.26 4.42
N ARG A 372 -12.71 6.63 4.69
CA ARG A 372 -11.72 6.93 3.66
C ARG A 372 -10.37 6.30 3.98
N THR A 373 -9.47 6.33 3.00
CA THR A 373 -8.09 5.89 3.17
C THR A 373 -7.13 6.99 2.75
N VAL A 374 -5.94 7.00 3.36
CA VAL A 374 -4.72 7.59 2.76
C VAL A 374 -4.01 6.43 2.07
N VAL A 375 -3.65 6.61 0.80
CA VAL A 375 -2.85 5.66 0.02
C VAL A 375 -1.62 6.39 -0.48
N PHE A 376 -0.43 5.99 0.00
CA PHE A 376 0.86 6.55 -0.38
C PHE A 376 1.37 6.00 -1.70
#